data_AF-A0A4Q5W848-F1
#
_entry.id   AF-A0A4Q5W848-F1
#
_cell.length_a   1.000
_cell.length_b   1.000
_cell.length_c   1.000
_cell.angle_alpha   90.00
_cell.angle_beta   90.00
_cell.angle_gamma   90.00
#
_symmetry.space_group_name_H-M   'P 1'
#
loop_
_entity.id
_entity.type
_entity.pdbx_description
1 polymer ?
#
loop_
_entity_poly.entity_id
_entity_poly.type
_entity_poly.pdbx_seq_one_letter_code
_entity_poly.pdbx_strand_id
1 'polypeptide(L)'
;FMASFSISWGPVVWVLLSEIFPNSVRSLALSIAVFIQWAANFAVSQTFPLLTGSKALNERFHGAAPFLLFAVLCVGAFIFVRRFVPETRNKTLEQMQDLWQAQTAPEK
;
A
#
# COMPACT_ATOMS: atom_id res chain seq x y z
N PHE A 1 -7.75 -14.52 -11.23
CA PHE A 1 -6.74 -13.52 -10.83
C PHE A 1 -7.11 -12.12 -11.33
N MET A 2 -7.07 -11.83 -12.65
CA MET A 2 -7.34 -10.47 -13.16
C MET A 2 -8.73 -9.91 -12.80
N ALA A 3 -9.81 -10.69 -12.97
CA ALA A 3 -11.16 -10.23 -12.64
C ALA A 3 -11.34 -9.88 -11.14
N SER A 4 -10.84 -10.73 -10.24
CA SER A 4 -10.89 -10.50 -8.79
C SER A 4 -10.02 -9.31 -8.35
N PHE A 5 -8.87 -9.12 -9.00
CA PHE A 5 -7.96 -8.01 -8.73
C PHE A 5 -8.55 -6.66 -9.18
N SER A 6 -9.16 -6.63 -10.36
CA SER A 6 -9.81 -5.42 -10.90
C SER A 6 -11.00 -4.96 -10.08
N ILE A 7 -11.73 -5.86 -9.41
CA ILE A 7 -12.89 -5.50 -8.56
C ILE A 7 -12.43 -5.05 -7.16
N SER A 8 -11.34 -5.62 -6.64
CA SER A 8 -10.87 -5.32 -5.28
C SER A 8 -9.86 -4.17 -5.27
N TRP A 9 -8.67 -4.38 -5.82
CA TRP A 9 -7.56 -3.43 -5.65
C TRP A 9 -7.67 -2.19 -6.55
N GLY A 10 -8.40 -2.28 -7.65
CA GLY A 10 -8.62 -1.16 -8.56
C GLY A 10 -9.44 -0.04 -7.91
N PRO A 11 -10.78 -0.18 -7.81
CA PRO A 11 -11.64 0.90 -7.33
C PRO A 11 -11.62 1.07 -5.81
N VAL A 12 -11.51 -0.01 -5.02
CA VAL A 12 -11.69 0.06 -3.56
C VAL A 12 -10.57 0.84 -2.87
N VAL A 13 -9.32 0.70 -3.33
CA VAL A 13 -8.18 1.43 -2.74
C VAL A 13 -8.35 2.94 -2.90
N TRP A 14 -8.79 3.40 -4.07
CA TRP A 14 -9.00 4.83 -4.32
C TRP A 14 -10.18 5.38 -3.52
N VAL A 15 -11.25 4.61 -3.37
CA VAL A 15 -12.39 4.97 -2.52
C VAL A 15 -11.94 5.09 -1.06
N LEU A 16 -11.23 4.08 -0.54
CA LEU A 16 -10.75 4.07 0.84
C LEU A 16 -9.80 5.23 1.15
N LEU A 17 -8.88 5.55 0.23
CA LEU A 17 -8.00 6.70 0.36
C LEU A 17 -8.79 8.03 0.38
N SER A 18 -9.90 8.12 -0.35
CA SER A 18 -10.75 9.32 -0.33
C SER A 18 -11.54 9.49 0.97
N GLU A 19 -11.84 8.38 1.65
CA GLU A 19 -12.60 8.33 2.90
C GLU A 19 -11.73 8.47 4.16
N ILE A 20 -10.47 8.03 4.12
CA ILE A 20 -9.55 8.08 5.28
C ILE A 20 -9.11 9.51 5.62
N PHE A 21 -8.92 10.36 4.60
CA PHE A 21 -8.32 11.68 4.79
C PHE A 21 -9.37 12.80 4.94
N PRO A 22 -9.19 13.71 5.92
CA PRO A 22 -10.05 14.89 6.08
C PRO A 22 -10.07 15.77 4.83
N ASN A 23 -11.20 16.41 4.53
CA ASN A 23 -11.39 17.28 3.35
C ASN A 23 -10.26 18.33 3.18
N SER A 24 -9.73 18.87 4.28
CA SER A 24 -8.70 19.93 4.28
C SER A 24 -7.33 19.49 3.78
N VAL A 25 -6.94 18.23 4.00
CA VAL A 25 -5.61 17.69 3.65
C VAL A 25 -5.66 16.57 2.62
N ARG A 26 -6.87 16.17 2.18
CA ARG A 26 -7.08 15.04 1.27
C ARG A 26 -6.26 15.15 -0.01
N SER A 27 -6.25 16.32 -0.66
CA SER A 27 -5.51 16.51 -1.91
C SER A 27 -4.01 16.28 -1.72
N LEU A 28 -3.42 16.85 -0.67
CA LEU A 28 -2.00 16.68 -0.34
C LEU A 28 -1.66 15.23 0.01
N ALA A 29 -2.48 14.60 0.87
CA ALA A 29 -2.28 13.21 1.28
C ALA A 29 -2.39 12.24 0.09
N LEU A 30 -3.37 12.45 -0.79
CA LEU A 30 -3.50 11.70 -2.04
C LEU A 30 -2.31 11.89 -2.97
N SER A 31 -1.82 13.12 -3.15
CA SER A 31 -0.65 13.37 -4.01
C SER A 31 0.61 12.64 -3.50
N ILE A 32 0.84 12.63 -2.18
CA ILE A 32 1.96 11.89 -1.58
C ILE A 32 1.77 10.38 -1.77
N ALA A 33 0.57 9.86 -1.53
CA ALA A 33 0.26 8.44 -1.73
C ALA A 33 0.48 8.00 -3.18
N VAL A 34 0.02 8.80 -4.14
CA VAL A 34 0.22 8.58 -5.59
C VAL A 34 1.70 8.63 -5.93
N PHE A 35 2.45 9.60 -5.41
CA PHE A 35 3.89 9.70 -5.65
C PHE A 35 4.64 8.46 -5.14
N ILE A 36 4.34 8.01 -3.93
CA ILE A 36 4.92 6.79 -3.35
C ILE A 36 4.53 5.56 -4.19
N GLN A 37 3.28 5.47 -4.65
CA GLN A 37 2.82 4.40 -5.53
C GLN A 37 3.62 4.34 -6.84
N TRP A 38 3.84 5.49 -7.49
CA TRP A 38 4.63 5.58 -8.72
C TRP A 38 6.11 5.31 -8.48
N ALA A 39 6.68 5.78 -7.38
CA ALA A 39 8.06 5.48 -6.99
C ALA A 39 8.26 3.98 -6.74
N ALA A 40 7.31 3.33 -6.06
CA ALA A 40 7.31 1.88 -5.87
C ALA A 40 7.19 1.13 -7.20
N ASN A 41 6.30 1.58 -8.10
CA ASN A 41 6.18 1.01 -9.45
C ASN A 41 7.50 1.11 -10.23
N PHE A 42 8.16 2.26 -10.17
CA PHE A 42 9.47 2.46 -10.79
C PHE A 42 10.52 1.53 -10.20
N ALA A 43 10.62 1.45 -8.86
CA ALA A 43 11.56 0.55 -8.19
C ALA A 43 11.33 -0.91 -8.58
N VAL A 44 10.07 -1.36 -8.62
CA VAL A 44 9.71 -2.70 -9.08
C VAL A 44 10.10 -2.92 -10.54
N SER A 45 9.78 -1.97 -11.42
CA SER A 45 10.09 -2.05 -12.85
C SER A 45 11.60 -2.11 -13.13
N GLN A 46 12.43 -1.48 -12.29
CA GLN A 46 13.89 -1.57 -12.38
C GLN A 46 14.46 -2.86 -11.76
N THR A 47 13.87 -3.32 -10.66
CA THR A 47 14.37 -4.50 -9.94
C THR A 47 14.02 -5.81 -10.66
N PHE A 48 12.90 -5.83 -11.39
CA PHE A 48 12.41 -7.04 -12.07
C PHE A 48 13.38 -7.55 -13.17
N PRO A 49 13.91 -6.70 -14.09
CA PRO A 49 14.94 -7.12 -15.05
C PRO A 49 16.26 -7.52 -14.38
N LEU A 50 16.65 -6.88 -13.27
CA LEU A 50 17.88 -7.22 -12.55
C LEU A 50 17.82 -8.62 -11.93
N LEU A 51 16.67 -9.00 -11.36
CA LEU A 51 16.46 -10.33 -10.76
C LEU A 51 16.35 -11.43 -11.81
N THR A 52 15.70 -11.14 -12.95
CA THR A 52 15.49 -12.12 -14.04
C THR A 52 16.67 -12.23 -14.99
N GLY A 53 17.51 -11.19 -15.12
CA GLY A 53 18.73 -11.20 -15.93
C GLY A 53 19.95 -11.82 -15.24
N SER A 54 19.90 -12.01 -13.92
CA SER A 54 21.01 -12.61 -13.16
C SER A 54 21.03 -14.14 -13.31
N LYS A 55 22.02 -14.67 -14.05
CA LYS A 55 22.21 -16.12 -14.25
C LYS A 55 22.34 -16.89 -12.92
N ALA A 56 23.07 -16.33 -11.95
CA ALA A 56 23.29 -16.95 -10.64
C ALA A 56 21.98 -17.10 -9.84
N LEU A 57 21.05 -16.16 -9.97
CA LEU A 57 19.78 -16.20 -9.26
C LEU A 57 18.76 -17.11 -9.96
N ASN A 58 18.80 -17.15 -11.30
CA ASN A 58 17.99 -18.09 -12.09
C ASN A 58 18.39 -19.55 -11.86
N GLU A 59 19.68 -19.86 -11.74
CA GLU A 59 20.11 -21.24 -11.43
C GLU A 59 19.72 -21.66 -10.01
N ARG A 60 19.80 -20.74 -9.04
CA ARG A 60 19.51 -21.06 -7.63
C ARG A 60 18.02 -21.11 -7.29
N PHE A 61 17.21 -20.29 -7.96
CA PHE A 61 15.78 -20.16 -7.67
C PHE A 61 14.88 -20.52 -8.85
N HIS A 62 15.42 -21.03 -9.97
CA HIS A 62 14.66 -21.42 -11.16
C HIS A 62 13.73 -20.30 -11.68
N GLY A 63 14.18 -19.04 -11.61
CA GLY A 63 13.39 -17.87 -11.99
C GLY A 63 12.31 -17.44 -10.98
N ALA A 64 12.19 -18.10 -9.83
CA ALA A 64 11.20 -17.76 -8.79
C ALA A 64 11.58 -16.55 -7.92
N ALA A 65 12.79 -16.01 -8.05
CA ALA A 65 13.31 -14.96 -7.18
C ALA A 65 12.48 -13.65 -7.14
N PRO A 66 11.91 -13.15 -8.25
CA PRO A 66 11.04 -11.98 -8.20
C PRO A 66 9.76 -12.23 -7.41
N PHE A 67 9.19 -13.44 -7.51
CA PHE A 67 7.97 -13.81 -6.79
C PHE A 67 8.22 -13.94 -5.29
N LEU A 68 9.39 -14.48 -4.88
CA LEU A 68 9.79 -14.53 -3.48
C LEU A 68 10.00 -13.13 -2.89
N LEU A 69 10.64 -12.23 -3.64
CA LEU A 69 10.81 -10.85 -3.20
C LEU A 69 9.45 -10.16 -2.99
N PHE A 70 8.52 -10.31 -3.93
CA PHE A 70 7.17 -9.78 -3.79
C PHE A 70 6.40 -10.41 -2.63
N ALA A 71 6.56 -11.72 -2.40
CA ALA A 71 5.94 -12.38 -1.26
C ALA A 71 6.41 -11.78 0.07
N VAL A 72 7.71 -11.53 0.24
CA VAL A 72 8.27 -10.89 1.43
C VAL A 72 7.74 -9.46 1.59
N LEU A 73 7.70 -8.68 0.50
CA LEU A 73 7.15 -7.32 0.52
C LEU A 73 5.65 -7.31 0.89
N CYS A 74 4.86 -8.25 0.37
CA CYS A 74 3.45 -8.38 0.72
C CYS A 74 3.24 -8.72 2.21
N VAL A 75 4.06 -9.60 2.77
CA VAL A 75 4.01 -9.91 4.21
C VAL A 75 4.39 -8.68 5.05
N GLY A 76 5.43 -7.95 4.66
CA GLY A 76 5.81 -6.69 5.31
C GLY A 76 4.69 -5.65 5.26
N ALA A 77 4.06 -5.48 4.09
CA ALA A 77 2.92 -4.59 3.91
C ALA A 77 1.72 -5.00 4.76
N PHE A 78 1.43 -6.30 4.86
CA PHE A 78 0.36 -6.81 5.71
C PHE A 78 0.59 -6.49 7.19
N ILE A 79 1.81 -6.70 7.69
CA ILE A 79 2.18 -6.36 9.07
C ILE A 79 2.04 -4.85 9.30
N PHE A 80 2.51 -4.03 8.35
CA PHE A 80 2.39 -2.58 8.42
C PHE A 80 0.92 -2.14 8.48
N VAL A 81 0.08 -2.60 7.54
CA VAL A 81 -1.35 -2.27 7.50
C VAL A 81 -2.02 -2.70 8.80
N ARG A 82 -1.80 -3.93 9.25
CA ARG A 82 -2.40 -4.43 10.50
C ARG A 82 -2.00 -3.62 11.74
N ARG A 83 -0.80 -3.03 11.77
CA ARG A 83 -0.29 -2.31 12.95
C ARG A 83 -0.58 -0.81 12.94
N PHE A 84 -0.61 -0.19 11.77
CA PHE A 84 -0.64 1.26 11.59
C PHE A 84 -1.93 1.79 10.95
N VAL A 85 -2.69 0.96 10.23
CA VAL A 85 -3.94 1.40 9.58
C VAL A 85 -5.12 1.01 10.48
N PRO A 86 -5.82 1.99 11.09
CA PRO A 86 -7.04 1.71 11.84
C PRO A 86 -8.16 1.25 10.89
N GLU A 87 -9.01 0.33 11.36
CA GLU A 87 -10.15 -0.19 10.59
C GLU A 87 -11.17 0.93 10.32
N THR A 88 -11.49 1.16 9.04
CA THR A 88 -12.39 2.25 8.59
C THR A 88 -13.84 1.80 8.42
N ARG A 89 -14.12 0.49 8.48
CA ARG A 89 -15.49 -0.04 8.27
C ARG A 89 -16.47 0.48 9.33
N ASN A 90 -17.64 0.91 8.86
CA ASN A 90 -18.78 1.41 9.65
C ASN A 90 -18.52 2.72 10.43
N LYS A 91 -17.53 3.51 10.04
CA LYS A 91 -17.29 4.84 10.64
C LYS A 91 -17.66 5.94 9.66
N THR A 92 -18.34 6.97 10.14
CA THR A 92 -18.61 8.18 9.34
C THR A 92 -17.32 9.00 9.18
N LEU A 93 -17.26 9.85 8.15
CA LEU A 93 -16.14 10.77 7.93
C LEU A 93 -15.80 11.62 9.17
N GLU A 94 -16.83 12.01 9.93
CA GLU A 94 -16.70 12.78 11.18
C GLU A 94 -16.02 11.95 12.29
N GLN A 95 -16.42 10.67 12.45
CA GLN A 95 -15.82 9.76 13.42
C GLN A 95 -14.37 9.40 13.09
N MET A 96 -14.01 9.40 11.79
CA MET A 96 -12.62 9.25 11.36
C MET A 96 -11.80 10.48 11.75
N GLN A 97 -12.37 11.68 11.61
CA GLN A 97 -11.71 12.92 11.99
C GLN A 97 -11.48 12.99 13.52
N ASP A 98 -12.46 12.55 14.32
CA ASP A 98 -12.34 12.44 15.78
C ASP A 98 -11.27 11.43 16.21
N LEU A 99 -11.13 10.29 15.51
CA LEU A 99 -10.06 9.32 15.76
C LEU A 99 -8.66 9.93 15.55
N TRP A 100 -8.47 10.66 14.47
CA TRP A 100 -7.20 11.34 14.19
C TRP A 100 -6.92 12.46 15.21
N GLN A 101 -7.94 13.17 15.69
CA GLN A 101 -7.78 14.18 16.75
C GLN A 101 -7.50 13.55 18.13
N ALA A 102 -8.19 12.46 18.49
CA ALA A 102 -7.94 11.73 19.73
C ALA A 102 -6.52 11.12 19.77
N GLN A 103 -5.99 10.71 18.62
CA GLN A 103 -4.65 10.13 18.50
C GLN A 103 -3.52 11.18 18.45
N THR A 104 -3.85 12.45 18.20
CA THR A 104 -2.90 13.59 18.22
C THR A 104 -2.97 14.42 19.50
N ALA A 105 -3.93 14.16 20.39
CA ALA A 105 -4.03 14.82 21.68
C ALA A 105 -2.89 14.33 22.61
N PRO A 106 -2.06 15.24 23.18
CA PRO A 106 -1.07 14.84 24.16
C PRO A 106 -1.77 14.32 25.41
N GLU A 107 -1.38 13.12 25.84
CA GLU A 107 -1.74 12.55 27.13
C GLU A 107 -1.37 13.58 28.22
N LYS A 108 -2.38 14.11 28.92
CA LYS A 108 -2.19 15.04 30.04
C LYS A 108 -1.86 14.30 31.31
#